data_AF-A0A663MM82-F1
#
_entry.id   AF-A0A663MM82-F1
#
_cell.length_a   1.000
_cell.length_b   1.000
_cell.length_c   1.000
_cell.angle_alpha   90.00
_cell.angle_beta   90.00
_cell.angle_gamma   90.00
#
_symmetry.space_group_name_H-M   'P 1'
#
loop_
_entity.id
_entity.type
_entity.pdbx_description
1 polymer ?
#
loop_
_entity_poly.entity_id
_entity_poly.type
_entity_poly.pdbx_seq_one_letter_code
_entity_poly.pdbx_strand_id
1 'polypeptide(L)'
;VPERNALNFHPPRVSAKPRVRQTPELAAEEQRLRLERLMRNPEKTVPIPEKLNEWAPRPPPEFVRDVMGSSAGAGSGEFHVYRHLRRREYQRQDFMDAMAEKQRLDEEFQKKLERNKMIAEEQTAKRRRKRQSETVTGLMLSTNSPSVVMQRYKNLNFTVSVHCTFQK
;
A
#
# COMPACT_ATOMS: atom_id res chain seq x y z
N VAL A 1 -27.28 -71.15 -5.94
CA VAL A 1 -28.02 -69.90 -6.25
C VAL A 1 -28.67 -69.42 -4.96
N PRO A 2 -28.77 -68.13 -4.60
CA PRO A 2 -28.31 -66.86 -5.21
C PRO A 2 -27.29 -66.15 -4.26
N GLU A 3 -26.72 -64.95 -4.42
CA GLU A 3 -27.21 -63.68 -4.95
C GLU A 3 -26.18 -62.97 -5.83
N ARG A 4 -26.70 -62.47 -6.94
CA ARG A 4 -25.98 -61.73 -7.97
C ARG A 4 -25.88 -60.29 -7.52
N ASN A 5 -24.72 -59.68 -7.77
CA ASN A 5 -24.47 -58.24 -7.69
C ASN A 5 -25.69 -57.44 -8.15
N ALA A 6 -26.35 -56.77 -7.21
CA ALA A 6 -27.32 -55.74 -7.51
C ALA A 6 -26.54 -54.53 -8.07
N LEU A 7 -26.58 -54.36 -9.39
CA LEU A 7 -26.13 -53.15 -10.04
C LEU A 7 -26.95 -51.99 -9.50
N ASN A 8 -26.30 -51.07 -8.79
CA ASN A 8 -26.89 -49.84 -8.29
C ASN A 8 -27.37 -48.96 -9.46
N PHE A 9 -28.58 -49.20 -9.95
CA PHE A 9 -29.27 -48.34 -10.92
C PHE A 9 -29.58 -47.00 -10.25
N HIS A 10 -28.72 -46.01 -10.51
CA HIS A 10 -29.03 -44.63 -10.18
C HIS A 10 -30.01 -44.11 -11.25
N PRO A 11 -31.13 -43.48 -10.88
CA PRO A 11 -32.04 -42.90 -11.85
C PRO A 11 -31.29 -41.85 -12.69
N PRO A 12 -31.60 -41.71 -14.00
CA PRO A 12 -30.97 -40.70 -14.83
C PRO A 12 -31.28 -39.33 -14.22
N ARG A 13 -30.22 -38.55 -13.95
CA ARG A 13 -30.36 -37.15 -13.55
C ARG A 13 -31.17 -36.44 -14.63
N VAL A 14 -32.39 -36.03 -14.29
CA VAL A 14 -33.22 -35.18 -15.15
C VAL A 14 -32.34 -33.99 -15.54
N SER A 15 -32.06 -33.85 -16.83
CA SER A 15 -31.15 -32.84 -17.35
C SER A 15 -31.72 -31.46 -17.04
N ALA A 16 -31.25 -30.85 -15.95
CA ALA A 16 -31.51 -29.45 -15.68
C ALA A 16 -31.03 -28.68 -16.92
N LYS A 17 -31.96 -28.02 -17.62
CA LYS A 17 -31.66 -27.16 -18.77
C LYS A 17 -30.44 -26.31 -18.41
N PRO A 18 -29.40 -26.26 -19.25
CA PRO A 18 -28.21 -25.49 -18.93
C PRO A 18 -28.66 -24.05 -18.66
N ARG A 19 -28.54 -23.60 -17.41
CA ARG A 19 -28.73 -22.19 -17.08
C ARG A 19 -27.67 -21.46 -17.89
N VAL A 20 -28.11 -20.71 -18.90
CA VAL A 20 -27.26 -19.80 -19.67
C VAL A 20 -26.52 -18.96 -18.63
N ARG A 21 -25.21 -19.17 -18.51
CA ARG A 21 -24.37 -18.33 -17.66
C ARG A 21 -24.40 -16.97 -18.34
N GLN A 22 -25.18 -16.04 -17.80
CA GLN A 22 -25.17 -14.66 -18.25
C GLN A 22 -23.78 -14.12 -17.94
N THR A 23 -22.88 -14.19 -18.91
CA THR A 23 -21.61 -13.47 -18.87
C THR A 23 -21.97 -12.00 -19.00
N PRO A 24 -21.66 -11.17 -18.00
CA PRO A 24 -21.91 -9.74 -18.09
C PRO A 24 -21.10 -9.18 -19.25
N GLU A 25 -21.75 -8.40 -20.12
CA GLU A 25 -21.08 -7.75 -21.25
C GLU A 25 -20.44 -6.42 -20.81
N LEU A 26 -20.97 -5.83 -19.74
CA LEU A 26 -20.54 -4.55 -19.18
C LEU A 26 -20.06 -4.68 -17.72
N ALA A 27 -19.04 -3.90 -17.35
CA ALA A 27 -18.51 -3.87 -15.97
C ALA A 27 -19.59 -3.53 -14.92
N ALA A 28 -20.56 -2.69 -15.28
CA ALA A 28 -21.68 -2.34 -14.41
C ALA A 28 -22.62 -3.52 -14.15
N GLU A 29 -22.82 -4.40 -15.14
CA GLU A 29 -23.63 -5.61 -15.00
C GLU A 29 -22.96 -6.63 -14.08
N GLU A 30 -21.63 -6.78 -14.17
CA GLU A 30 -20.86 -7.66 -13.27
C GLU A 30 -20.99 -7.19 -11.81
N GLN A 31 -20.84 -5.89 -11.57
CA GLN A 31 -21.01 -5.31 -10.24
C GLN A 31 -22.43 -5.49 -9.73
N ARG A 32 -23.45 -5.26 -10.57
CA ARG A 32 -24.85 -5.49 -10.23
C ARG A 32 -25.10 -6.94 -9.84
N LEU A 33 -24.63 -7.91 -10.63
CA LEU A 33 -24.78 -9.34 -10.33
C LEU A 33 -24.07 -9.74 -9.03
N ARG A 34 -22.86 -9.20 -8.79
CA ARG A 34 -22.12 -9.41 -7.54
C ARG A 34 -22.85 -8.82 -6.34
N LEU A 35 -23.47 -7.65 -6.50
CA LEU A 35 -24.26 -6.97 -5.48
C LEU A 35 -25.55 -7.74 -5.19
N GLU A 36 -26.31 -8.16 -6.21
CA GLU A 36 -27.52 -8.98 -6.05
C GLU A 36 -27.21 -10.30 -5.33
N ARG A 37 -26.06 -10.93 -5.64
CA ARG A 37 -25.59 -12.13 -4.93
C ARG A 37 -25.30 -11.87 -3.46
N LEU A 38 -24.75 -10.70 -3.14
CA LEU A 38 -24.43 -10.31 -1.78
C LEU A 38 -25.69 -9.95 -0.97
N MET A 39 -26.63 -9.22 -1.59
CA MET A 39 -27.89 -8.81 -0.97
C MET A 39 -28.88 -9.95 -0.76
N ARG A 40 -28.68 -11.11 -1.41
CA ARG A 40 -29.48 -12.32 -1.16
C ARG A 40 -29.37 -12.80 0.30
N ASN A 41 -28.24 -12.56 0.97
CA ASN A 41 -27.99 -12.95 2.37
C ASN A 41 -27.29 -11.80 3.12
N PRO A 42 -28.03 -10.79 3.61
CA PRO A 42 -27.45 -9.58 4.19
C PRO A 42 -26.79 -9.81 5.57
N GLU A 43 -27.16 -10.86 6.30
CA GLU A 43 -26.60 -11.18 7.62
C GLU A 43 -25.22 -11.85 7.56
N LYS A 44 -24.81 -12.35 6.39
CA LYS A 44 -23.51 -13.04 6.24
C LYS A 44 -22.39 -12.01 6.14
N THR A 45 -21.43 -12.07 7.07
CA THR A 45 -20.23 -11.24 7.01
C THR A 45 -19.43 -11.52 5.73
N VAL A 46 -19.00 -10.45 5.05
CA VAL A 46 -18.21 -10.55 3.82
C VAL A 46 -16.74 -10.72 4.20
N PRO A 47 -16.06 -11.80 3.77
CA PRO A 47 -14.63 -11.91 3.96
C PRO A 47 -13.95 -10.88 3.04
N ILE A 48 -13.48 -9.78 3.61
CA ILE A 48 -12.57 -8.85 2.93
C ILE A 48 -11.20 -9.53 2.98
N PRO A 49 -10.58 -9.85 1.83
CA PRO A 49 -9.24 -10.41 1.83
C PRO A 49 -8.29 -9.45 2.53
N GLU A 50 -7.62 -9.93 3.58
CA GLU A 50 -6.49 -9.22 4.17
C GLU A 50 -5.32 -9.18 3.16
N LYS A 51 -4.29 -8.38 3.47
CA LYS A 51 -3.09 -8.28 2.64
C LYS A 51 -2.59 -9.69 2.26
N LEU A 52 -2.36 -9.91 0.97
CA LEU A 52 -1.85 -11.19 0.50
C LEU A 52 -0.49 -11.43 1.16
N ASN A 53 -0.35 -12.57 1.84
CA ASN A 53 0.94 -12.95 2.40
C ASN A 53 1.90 -13.24 1.24
N GLU A 54 3.07 -12.59 1.26
CA GLU A 54 4.12 -12.88 0.29
C GLU A 54 4.57 -14.34 0.48
N TRP A 55 4.80 -15.05 -0.62
CA TRP A 55 5.30 -16.42 -0.53
C TRP A 55 6.66 -16.41 0.17
N ALA A 56 6.79 -17.19 1.24
CA ALA A 56 8.03 -17.34 1.98
C ALA A 56 8.50 -18.81 1.95
N PRO A 57 9.81 -19.06 1.85
CA PRO A 57 10.33 -20.41 1.96
C PRO A 57 9.95 -21.01 3.31
N ARG A 58 9.51 -22.26 3.29
CA ARG A 58 9.13 -22.97 4.53
C ARG A 58 10.36 -23.12 5.42
N PRO A 59 10.24 -22.88 6.74
CA PRO A 59 11.35 -23.11 7.65
C PRO A 59 11.79 -24.58 7.58
N PRO A 60 13.10 -24.86 7.66
CA PRO A 60 13.58 -26.23 7.69
C PRO A 60 13.03 -26.95 8.94
N PRO A 61 12.68 -28.24 8.84
CA PRO A 61 12.24 -29.01 10.00
C PRO A 61 13.38 -29.11 11.01
N GLU A 62 13.06 -28.98 12.30
CA GLU A 62 14.06 -29.00 13.39
C GLU A 62 14.75 -30.37 13.49
N PHE A 63 13.97 -31.46 13.46
CA PHE A 63 14.48 -32.82 13.55
C PHE A 63 14.08 -33.63 12.32
N VAL A 64 15.09 -34.21 11.67
CA VAL A 64 14.89 -35.25 10.66
C VAL A 64 14.97 -36.59 11.39
N ARG A 65 13.87 -37.33 11.40
CA ARG A 65 13.76 -38.61 12.14
C ARG A 65 14.30 -39.80 11.36
N ASP A 66 14.30 -39.69 10.03
CA ASP A 66 14.56 -40.80 9.11
C ASP A 66 16.02 -40.82 8.62
N VAL A 67 16.96 -40.33 9.45
CA VAL A 67 18.38 -40.30 9.09
C VAL A 67 18.97 -41.70 9.21
N MET A 68 19.42 -42.25 8.07
CA MET A 68 20.16 -43.50 8.03
C MET A 68 21.63 -43.27 8.41
N GLY A 69 22.30 -44.29 8.97
CA GLY A 69 23.67 -44.16 9.49
C GLY A 69 24.69 -43.66 8.46
N SER A 70 25.71 -42.93 8.93
CA SER A 70 26.67 -42.22 8.05
C SER A 70 27.50 -43.11 7.12
N SER A 71 27.65 -44.41 7.44
CA SER A 71 28.34 -45.40 6.60
C SER A 71 27.40 -46.26 5.76
N ALA A 72 26.09 -46.02 5.82
CA ALA A 72 25.12 -46.77 5.03
C ALA A 72 25.23 -46.38 3.53
N GLY A 73 25.00 -47.36 2.65
CA GLY A 73 25.02 -47.15 1.21
C GLY A 73 23.84 -46.31 0.69
N ALA A 74 23.89 -45.92 -0.58
CA ALA A 74 22.80 -45.17 -1.22
C ALA A 74 21.54 -46.04 -1.36
N GLY A 75 20.46 -45.65 -0.69
CA GLY A 75 19.14 -46.28 -0.83
C GLY A 75 18.40 -45.83 -2.10
N SER A 76 17.36 -46.56 -2.50
CA SER A 76 16.54 -46.24 -3.68
C SER A 76 15.79 -44.90 -3.57
N GLY A 77 15.50 -44.45 -2.33
CA GLY A 77 14.82 -43.18 -2.05
C GLY A 77 15.74 -41.95 -2.00
N GLU A 78 17.06 -42.14 -1.89
CA GLU A 78 18.02 -41.06 -1.64
C GLU A 78 18.03 -40.02 -2.77
N PHE A 79 17.86 -40.48 -4.01
CA PHE A 79 17.74 -39.59 -5.17
C PHE A 79 16.56 -38.62 -5.06
N HIS A 80 15.41 -39.09 -4.56
CA HIS A 80 14.24 -38.23 -4.39
C HIS A 80 14.39 -37.27 -3.22
N VAL A 81 15.06 -37.69 -2.15
CA VAL A 81 15.43 -36.80 -1.03
C VAL A 81 16.28 -35.64 -1.55
N TYR A 82 17.37 -35.92 -2.29
CA TYR A 82 18.20 -34.87 -2.90
C TYR A 82 17.41 -33.98 -3.86
N ARG A 83 16.57 -34.56 -4.73
CA ARG A 83 15.73 -33.79 -5.67
C ARG A 83 14.82 -32.79 -4.95
N HIS A 84 14.19 -33.19 -3.85
CA HIS A 84 13.33 -32.31 -3.07
C HIS A 84 14.13 -31.27 -2.28
N LEU A 85 15.26 -31.65 -1.70
CA LEU A 85 16.15 -30.74 -0.98
C LEU A 85 16.71 -29.66 -1.90
N ARG A 86 17.22 -30.04 -3.08
CA ARG A 86 17.77 -29.11 -4.08
C ARG A 86 16.72 -28.10 -4.55
N ARG A 87 15.50 -28.57 -4.85
CA ARG A 87 14.40 -27.66 -5.24
C ARG A 87 14.04 -26.68 -4.13
N ARG A 88 13.95 -27.15 -2.88
CA ARG A 88 13.68 -26.29 -1.72
C ARG A 88 14.77 -25.25 -1.54
N GLU A 89 16.03 -25.65 -1.71
CA GLU A 89 17.16 -24.75 -1.54
C GLU A 89 17.26 -23.70 -2.65
N TYR A 90 17.02 -24.07 -3.91
CA TYR A 90 16.97 -23.09 -5.00
C TYR A 90 15.83 -22.09 -4.79
N GLN A 91 14.63 -22.55 -4.42
CA GLN A 91 13.52 -21.67 -4.09
C GLN A 91 13.85 -20.73 -2.93
N ARG A 92 14.60 -21.20 -1.92
CA ARG A 92 15.05 -20.37 -0.81
C ARG A 92 16.06 -19.32 -1.29
N GLN A 93 17.03 -19.72 -2.10
CA GLN A 93 18.07 -18.82 -2.63
C GLN A 93 17.47 -17.75 -3.54
N ASP A 94 16.63 -18.14 -4.51
CA ASP A 94 15.93 -17.24 -5.42
C ASP A 94 15.09 -16.21 -4.66
N PHE A 95 14.43 -16.62 -3.56
CA PHE A 95 13.68 -15.71 -2.70
C PHE A 95 14.57 -14.71 -1.97
N MET A 96 15.69 -15.16 -1.41
CA MET A 96 16.63 -14.26 -0.73
C MET A 96 17.20 -13.22 -1.69
N ASP A 97 17.57 -13.65 -2.90
CA ASP A 97 18.13 -12.78 -3.94
C ASP A 97 17.07 -11.77 -4.44
N ALA A 98 15.84 -12.23 -4.68
CA ALA A 98 14.73 -11.37 -5.09
C ALA A 98 14.35 -10.34 -4.01
N MET A 99 14.33 -10.74 -2.74
CA MET A 99 14.03 -9.84 -1.62
C MET A 99 15.13 -8.79 -1.42
N ALA A 100 16.40 -9.19 -1.52
CA ALA A 100 17.53 -8.28 -1.43
C ALA A 100 17.50 -7.23 -2.55
N GLU A 101 17.21 -7.66 -3.79
CA GLU A 101 17.10 -6.75 -4.93
C GLU A 101 15.91 -5.78 -4.78
N LYS A 102 14.74 -6.30 -4.39
CA LYS A 102 13.55 -5.47 -4.11
C LYS A 102 13.87 -4.40 -3.06
N GLN A 103 14.47 -4.80 -1.94
CA GLN A 103 14.84 -3.88 -0.88
C GLN A 103 15.82 -2.80 -1.38
N ARG A 104 16.85 -3.18 -2.14
CA ARG A 104 17.82 -2.24 -2.71
C ARG A 104 17.13 -1.20 -3.59
N LEU A 105 16.25 -1.63 -4.48
CA LEU A 105 15.53 -0.75 -5.40
C LEU A 105 14.56 0.18 -4.64
N ASP A 106 13.87 -0.33 -3.63
CA ASP A 106 12.95 0.46 -2.80
C ASP A 106 13.71 1.54 -2.01
N GLU A 107 14.87 1.20 -1.44
CA GLU A 107 15.73 2.17 -0.75
C GLU A 107 16.27 3.25 -1.69
N GLU A 108 16.72 2.88 -2.89
CA GLU A 108 17.17 3.83 -3.91
C GLU A 108 16.04 4.77 -4.36
N PHE A 109 14.84 4.21 -4.56
CA PHE A 109 13.66 4.95 -4.94
C PHE A 109 13.26 5.94 -3.84
N GLN A 110 13.23 5.51 -2.58
CA GLN A 110 12.91 6.37 -1.45
C GLN A 110 13.93 7.51 -1.30
N LYS A 111 15.23 7.21 -1.38
CA LYS A 111 16.30 8.22 -1.37
C LYS A 111 16.14 9.23 -2.52
N LYS A 112 15.70 8.78 -3.70
CA LYS A 112 15.44 9.66 -4.85
C LYS A 112 14.23 10.56 -4.61
N LEU A 113 13.14 10.02 -4.05
CA LEU A 113 11.97 10.80 -3.69
C LEU A 113 12.30 11.89 -2.66
N GLU A 114 13.04 11.54 -1.60
CA GLU A 114 13.46 12.48 -0.56
C GLU A 114 14.34 13.60 -1.14
N ARG A 115 15.34 13.24 -1.96
CA ARG A 115 16.16 14.23 -2.66
C ARG A 115 15.33 15.18 -3.51
N ASN A 116 14.38 14.65 -4.28
CA ASN A 116 13.51 15.48 -5.11
C ASN A 116 12.61 16.42 -4.28
N LYS A 117 12.07 15.93 -3.15
CA LYS A 117 11.29 16.74 -2.22
C LYS A 117 12.13 17.88 -1.63
N MET A 118 13.35 17.58 -1.17
CA MET A 118 14.27 18.58 -0.62
C MET A 118 14.63 19.66 -1.64
N ILE A 119 14.96 19.27 -2.88
CA ILE A 119 15.26 20.22 -3.96
C ILE A 119 14.04 21.09 -4.28
N ALA A 120 12.84 20.49 -4.36
CA ALA A 120 11.62 21.24 -4.62
C ALA A 120 11.31 22.24 -3.49
N GLU A 121 11.52 21.84 -2.24
CA GLU A 121 11.33 22.70 -1.07
C GLU A 121 12.35 23.83 -1.02
N GLU A 122 13.64 23.57 -1.30
CA GLU A 122 14.68 24.59 -1.35
C GLU A 122 14.37 25.65 -2.41
N GLN A 123 13.99 25.23 -3.62
CA GLN A 123 13.61 26.14 -4.70
C GLN A 123 12.35 26.95 -4.32
N THR A 124 11.37 26.30 -3.70
CA THR A 124 10.14 26.96 -3.25
C THR A 124 10.43 27.96 -2.13
N ALA A 125 11.29 27.60 -1.17
CA ALA A 125 11.71 28.46 -0.07
C ALA A 125 12.50 29.67 -0.57
N LYS A 126 13.42 29.49 -1.53
CA LYS A 126 14.14 30.59 -2.19
C LYS A 126 13.18 31.57 -2.88
N ARG A 127 12.21 31.06 -3.64
CA ARG A 127 11.16 31.87 -4.29
C ARG A 127 10.25 32.57 -3.26
N ARG A 128 9.89 31.88 -2.17
CA ARG A 128 9.08 32.43 -1.08
C ARG A 128 9.82 33.56 -0.36
N ARG A 129 11.10 33.39 -0.03
CA ARG A 129 11.94 34.45 0.58
C ARG A 129 12.01 35.68 -0.30
N LYS A 130 12.20 35.51 -1.62
CA LYS A 130 12.20 36.63 -2.58
C LYS A 130 10.86 37.39 -2.56
N ARG A 131 9.73 36.68 -2.63
CA ARG A 131 8.39 37.30 -2.55
C ARG A 131 8.15 38.00 -1.21
N GLN A 132 8.57 37.40 -0.10
CA GLN A 132 8.44 38.01 1.22
C GLN A 132 9.28 39.28 1.34
N SER A 133 10.53 39.27 0.84
CA SER A 133 11.33 40.50 0.80
C SER A 133 10.69 41.58 -0.06
N GLU A 134 10.16 41.25 -1.25
CA GLU A 134 9.45 42.20 -2.11
C GLU A 134 8.16 42.73 -1.47
N THR A 135 7.44 41.88 -0.74
CA THR A 135 6.22 42.27 -0.01
C THR A 135 6.58 43.21 1.13
N VAL A 136 7.59 42.86 1.93
CA VAL A 136 8.05 43.68 3.07
C VAL A 136 8.59 45.02 2.57
N THR A 137 9.40 45.06 1.51
CA THR A 137 9.88 46.33 0.93
C THR A 137 8.74 47.16 0.37
N GLY A 138 7.78 46.56 -0.35
CA GLY A 138 6.57 47.24 -0.83
C GLY A 138 5.72 47.82 0.31
N LEU A 139 5.54 47.06 1.40
CA LEU A 139 4.86 47.53 2.61
C LEU A 139 5.63 48.70 3.25
N MET A 140 6.94 48.58 3.42
CA MET A 140 7.78 49.65 3.97
C MET A 140 7.68 50.94 3.14
N LEU A 141 7.68 50.84 1.82
CA LEU A 141 7.51 51.98 0.91
C LEU A 141 6.11 52.60 1.05
N SER A 142 5.06 51.79 1.19
CA SER A 142 3.71 52.29 1.42
C SER A 142 3.55 53.00 2.78
N THR A 143 4.19 52.48 3.83
CA THR A 143 4.13 53.08 5.18
C THR A 143 4.95 54.35 5.31
N ASN A 144 6.01 54.51 4.50
CA ASN A 144 6.87 55.70 4.47
C ASN A 144 6.41 56.73 3.43
N SER A 145 5.24 56.56 2.81
CA SER A 145 4.65 57.59 1.96
C SER A 145 4.47 58.90 2.73
N PRO A 146 4.86 60.07 2.17
CA PRO A 146 4.76 61.36 2.84
C PRO A 146 3.38 61.67 3.41
N SER A 147 2.30 61.20 2.75
CA SER A 147 0.93 61.39 3.20
C SER A 147 0.59 60.57 4.46
N VAL A 148 1.04 59.31 4.51
CA VAL A 148 0.81 58.38 5.63
C VAL A 148 1.66 58.78 6.84
N VAL A 149 2.91 59.20 6.58
CA VAL A 149 3.81 59.74 7.60
C VAL A 149 3.21 61.01 8.24
N MET A 150 2.75 61.96 7.42
CA MET A 150 2.06 63.16 7.90
C MET A 150 0.78 62.86 8.70
N GLN A 151 -0.01 61.85 8.30
CA GLN A 151 -1.18 61.42 9.06
C GLN A 151 -0.80 60.81 10.43
N ARG A 152 0.27 60.01 10.51
CA ARG A 152 0.80 59.50 11.79
C ARG A 152 1.27 60.62 12.71
N TYR A 153 2.02 61.59 12.21
CA TYR A 153 2.47 62.75 13.01
C TYR A 153 1.31 63.60 13.51
N LYS A 154 0.26 63.82 12.71
CA LYS A 154 -0.95 64.54 13.14
C LYS A 154 -1.71 63.79 14.24
N ASN A 155 -1.87 62.47 14.09
CA ASN A 155 -2.57 61.65 15.08
C ASN A 155 -1.79 61.53 16.41
N LEU A 156 -0.45 61.49 16.36
CA LEU A 156 0.40 61.44 17.55
C LEU A 156 0.35 62.77 18.35
N ASN A 157 0.35 63.91 17.67
CA ASN A 157 0.21 65.20 18.32
C ASN A 157 -1.20 65.43 18.89
N PHE A 158 -2.23 64.88 18.24
CA PHE A 158 -3.60 64.90 18.76
C PHE A 158 -3.73 64.11 20.07
N THR A 159 -3.19 62.88 20.15
CA THR A 159 -3.25 62.07 21.38
C THR A 159 -2.43 62.66 22.53
N VAL A 160 -1.25 63.23 22.27
CA VAL A 160 -0.44 63.89 23.31
C VAL A 160 -1.14 65.14 23.85
N SER A 161 -1.83 65.90 22.98
CA SER A 161 -2.62 67.06 23.40
C SER A 161 -3.85 66.67 24.25
N VAL A 162 -4.53 65.59 23.89
CA VAL A 162 -5.68 65.07 24.65
C VAL A 162 -5.25 64.44 26.00
N HIS A 163 -4.11 63.76 26.06
CA HIS A 163 -3.60 63.18 27.30
C HIS A 163 -3.06 64.24 28.28
N CYS A 164 -2.52 65.36 27.76
CA CYS A 164 -2.03 66.48 28.58
C CYS A 164 -3.18 67.35 29.15
N THR A 165 -4.36 67.32 28.54
CA THR A 165 -5.55 68.04 29.02
C THR A 165 -6.39 67.25 30.03
N PHE A 166 -6.08 65.97 30.28
CA PHE A 166 -6.78 65.11 31.24
C PHE A 166 -6.03 64.92 32.58
N GLN A 167 -4.81 65.46 32.72
CA GLN A 167 -4.01 65.41 33.97
C GLN A 167 -3.93 66.75 34.73
N LYS A 168 -4.85 67.69 34.48
CA LYS A 168 -5.09 68.87 35.32
C LYS A 168 -6.50 68.82 35.86
#